data_AF-A0A0V1APC8-F1
#
_entry.id   AF-A0A0V1APC8-F1
#
_cell.length_a   1.000
_cell.length_b   1.000
_cell.length_c   1.000
_cell.angle_alpha   90.00
_cell.angle_beta   90.00
_cell.angle_gamma   90.00
#
_symmetry.space_group_name_H-M   'P 1'
#
loop_
_entity.id
_entity.type
_entity.pdbx_description
1 polymer ?
#
loop_
_entity_poly.entity_id
_entity_poly.type
_entity_poly.pdbx_seq_one_letter_code
_entity_poly.pdbx_strand_id
1 'polypeptide(L)'
;MVAAWRIHCFIEERPLSHLEFRRQVVLSLLQSERAATPRAASDSMSQLPDIRFDGVNHILGTGPQGRCKVCKRNTKNMCKKCNVRLHAERGKQCFEIYHQQK
;
A
#
# COMPACT_ATOMS: atom_id res chain seq x y z
N MET A 1 16.84 -4.34 -21.35
CA MET A 1 16.49 -3.99 -22.75
C MET A 1 17.57 -4.35 -23.77
N VAL A 2 18.86 -4.43 -23.41
CA VAL A 2 19.95 -4.76 -24.37
C VAL A 2 19.76 -6.11 -25.06
N ALA A 3 19.41 -7.17 -24.32
CA ALA A 3 19.18 -8.49 -24.92
C ALA A 3 18.03 -8.48 -25.94
N ALA A 4 16.90 -7.85 -25.61
CA ALA A 4 15.78 -7.69 -26.53
C ALA A 4 16.15 -6.85 -27.77
N TRP A 5 16.95 -5.79 -27.61
CA TRP A 5 17.47 -5.02 -28.75
C TRP A 5 18.41 -5.85 -29.62
N ARG A 6 19.27 -6.71 -29.05
CA ARG A 6 20.13 -7.61 -29.84
C ARG A 6 19.31 -8.61 -30.65
N ILE A 7 18.21 -9.10 -30.10
CA ILE A 7 17.26 -9.97 -30.82
C ILE A 7 16.57 -9.18 -31.94
N HIS A 8 16.11 -7.95 -31.66
CA HIS A 8 15.56 -7.04 -32.68
C HIS A 8 16.53 -6.81 -33.84
N CYS A 9 17.81 -6.57 -33.55
CA CYS A 9 18.86 -6.42 -34.55
C CYS A 9 19.15 -7.68 -35.36
N PHE A 10 18.86 -8.86 -34.81
CA PHE A 10 19.07 -10.12 -35.49
C PHE A 10 17.92 -10.48 -36.44
N ILE A 11 16.70 -10.03 -36.14
CA ILE A 11 15.49 -10.38 -36.88
C ILE A 11 15.16 -9.34 -37.97
N GLU A 12 15.35 -8.06 -37.68
CA GLU A 12 14.94 -6.98 -38.57
C GLU A 12 16.01 -6.63 -39.61
N GLU A 13 15.64 -6.56 -40.89
CA GLU A 13 16.54 -6.14 -41.98
C GLU A 13 17.04 -4.70 -41.82
N ARG A 14 16.23 -3.85 -41.18
CA ARG A 14 16.56 -2.44 -40.88
C ARG A 14 16.32 -2.18 -39.40
N PRO A 15 17.27 -2.55 -38.52
CA PRO A 15 17.07 -2.45 -37.11
C PRO A 15 17.13 -0.99 -36.64
N LEU A 16 16.31 -0.69 -35.64
CA LEU A 16 16.29 0.62 -34.99
C LEU A 16 17.54 0.83 -34.17
N SER A 17 17.96 2.09 -34.01
CA SER A 17 18.98 2.41 -33.02
C SER A 17 18.50 2.00 -31.63
N HIS A 18 19.43 1.70 -30.73
CA HIS A 18 19.08 1.27 -29.37
C HIS A 18 18.21 2.30 -28.64
N LEU A 19 18.38 3.60 -28.92
CA LEU A 19 17.55 4.65 -28.35
C LEU A 19 16.11 4.61 -28.90
N GLU A 20 15.95 4.46 -30.21
CA GLU A 20 14.63 4.37 -30.86
C GLU A 20 13.87 3.13 -30.42
N PHE A 21 14.55 1.98 -30.36
CA PHE A 21 13.97 0.74 -29.84
C PHE A 21 13.44 0.93 -28.41
N ARG A 22 14.22 1.55 -27.53
CA ARG A 22 13.77 1.85 -26.16
C ARG A 22 12.56 2.76 -26.13
N ARG A 23 12.52 3.81 -26.97
CA ARG A 23 11.38 4.72 -27.07
C ARG A 23 10.12 3.97 -27.52
N GLN A 24 10.24 3.13 -28.54
CA GLN A 24 9.11 2.35 -29.05
C GLN A 24 8.55 1.39 -28.00
N VAL A 25 9.41 0.63 -27.30
CA VAL A 25 8.98 -0.27 -26.22
C VAL A 25 8.21 0.48 -25.14
N VAL A 26 8.70 1.64 -24.70
CA VAL A 26 8.02 2.46 -23.69
C VAL A 26 6.66 2.95 -24.18
N LEU A 27 6.58 3.43 -25.43
CA LEU A 27 5.31 3.89 -26.00
C LEU A 27 4.28 2.75 -26.10
N SER A 28 4.68 1.56 -26.54
CA SER A 28 3.80 0.40 -26.62
C SER A 28 3.30 -0.06 -25.24
N LEU A 29 4.16 -0.01 -24.22
CA LEU A 29 3.76 -0.32 -22.84
C LEU A 29 2.74 0.70 -22.31
N LEU A 30 3.00 1.99 -22.50
CA LEU A 30 2.08 3.06 -22.07
C LEU A 30 0.72 2.97 -22.78
N GLN A 31 0.70 2.62 -24.06
CA GLN A 31 -0.54 2.39 -24.81
C GLN A 31 -1.29 1.16 -24.28
N SER A 32 -0.57 0.07 -23.97
CA SER A 32 -1.16 -1.13 -23.39
C SER A 32 -1.75 -0.88 -22.00
N GLU A 33 -1.06 -0.10 -21.15
CA GLU A 33 -1.56 0.28 -19.83
C GLU A 33 -2.79 1.18 -19.89
N ARG A 34 -2.86 2.09 -20.87
CA ARG A 34 -4.05 2.92 -21.10
C ARG A 34 -5.23 2.13 -21.66
N ALA A 35 -4.98 1.10 -22.44
CA ALA A 35 -6.00 0.22 -23.01
C ALA A 35 -6.45 -0.88 -22.03
N ALA A 36 -5.64 -1.17 -21.00
CA ALA A 36 -6.06 -2.01 -19.91
C ALA A 36 -7.16 -1.29 -19.13
N THR A 37 -8.31 -1.93 -18.97
CA THR A 37 -9.26 -1.53 -17.94
C THR A 37 -8.47 -1.44 -16.63
N PRO A 38 -8.59 -0.34 -15.85
CA PRO A 38 -8.02 -0.29 -14.53
C PRO A 38 -8.44 -1.58 -13.84
N ARG A 39 -7.47 -2.38 -13.38
CA ARG A 39 -7.80 -3.50 -12.50
C ARG A 39 -8.56 -2.83 -11.37
N ALA A 40 -9.87 -3.06 -11.30
CA ALA A 40 -10.66 -2.57 -10.19
C ALA A 40 -9.95 -3.13 -8.96
N ALA A 41 -9.26 -2.26 -8.21
CA ALA A 41 -8.98 -2.57 -6.83
C ALA A 41 -10.36 -2.91 -6.29
N SER A 42 -10.55 -4.15 -5.86
CA SER A 42 -11.87 -4.70 -5.57
C SER A 42 -12.74 -3.66 -4.86
N ASP A 43 -13.74 -3.12 -5.57
CA ASP A 43 -14.68 -2.11 -5.03
C ASP A 43 -15.42 -2.64 -3.79
N SER A 44 -15.27 -3.93 -3.49
CA SER A 44 -15.65 -4.60 -2.25
C SER A 44 -14.93 -4.07 -1.00
N MET A 45 -13.75 -3.44 -1.09
CA MET A 45 -13.08 -2.87 0.09
C MET A 45 -13.64 -1.50 0.51
N SER A 46 -14.28 -0.76 -0.40
CA SER A 46 -14.78 0.61 -0.15
C SER A 46 -16.05 0.69 0.69
N GLN A 47 -16.75 -0.44 0.91
CA GLN A 47 -18.00 -0.46 1.67
C GLN A 47 -17.89 -1.13 3.05
N LEU A 48 -16.73 -1.65 3.43
CA LEU A 48 -16.59 -2.26 4.75
C LEU A 48 -16.58 -1.15 5.82
N PRO A 49 -17.47 -1.21 6.82
CA PRO A 49 -17.45 -0.26 7.93
C PRO A 49 -16.10 -0.35 8.62
N ASP A 50 -15.49 0.80 8.86
CA ASP A 50 -14.19 0.88 9.50
C ASP A 50 -14.28 0.39 10.94
N ILE A 51 -13.76 -0.83 11.16
CA ILE A 51 -13.79 -1.59 12.42
C ILE A 51 -13.21 -0.78 13.60
N ARG A 52 -12.41 0.26 13.33
CA ARG A 52 -11.89 1.16 14.37
C ARG A 52 -13.00 1.86 15.16
N PHE A 53 -14.14 2.14 14.53
CA PHE A 53 -15.21 2.95 15.10
C PHE A 53 -16.40 2.15 15.61
N ASP A 54 -16.35 0.83 15.53
CA ASP A 54 -17.50 -0.01 15.89
C ASP A 54 -17.75 -0.08 17.40
N GLY A 55 -16.90 0.53 18.22
CA GLY A 55 -17.10 0.73 19.66
C GLY A 55 -17.15 -0.55 20.50
N VAL A 56 -17.02 -1.72 19.89
CA VAL A 56 -17.29 -3.01 20.52
C VAL A 56 -16.03 -3.88 20.49
N ASN A 57 -15.67 -4.56 21.58
CA ASN A 57 -14.59 -5.55 21.64
C ASN A 57 -13.15 -5.05 21.31
N HIS A 58 -12.85 -3.76 21.50
CA HIS A 58 -11.47 -3.27 21.43
C HIS A 58 -10.75 -3.47 22.77
N ILE A 59 -10.01 -4.58 22.90
CA ILE A 59 -9.27 -4.92 24.12
C ILE A 59 -7.78 -4.67 23.92
N LEU A 60 -7.17 -4.03 24.91
CA LEU A 60 -5.72 -3.86 24.96
C LEU A 60 -5.04 -5.11 25.49
N GLY A 61 -4.08 -5.62 24.74
CA GLY A 61 -3.11 -6.60 25.19
C GLY A 61 -1.71 -6.00 25.26
N THR A 62 -0.79 -6.79 25.83
CA THR A 62 0.65 -6.52 25.80
C THR A 62 1.26 -7.25 24.61
N GLY A 63 2.02 -6.54 23.79
CA GLY A 63 2.77 -7.10 22.67
C GLY A 63 4.22 -6.61 22.65
N PRO A 64 4.96 -6.94 21.57
CA PRO A 64 6.30 -6.42 21.35
C PRO A 64 6.31 -4.89 21.35
N GLN A 65 7.34 -4.30 21.93
CA GLN A 65 7.51 -2.85 21.97
C GLN A 65 7.54 -2.28 20.56
N GLY A 66 6.78 -1.21 20.33
CA GLY A 66 6.78 -0.48 19.06
C GLY A 66 6.22 0.92 19.24
N ARG A 67 6.01 1.63 18.13
CA ARG A 67 5.52 3.02 18.17
C ARG A 67 4.00 3.09 18.20
N CYS A 68 3.47 3.96 19.05
CA CYS A 68 2.07 4.32 19.11
C CYS A 68 1.62 4.96 17.79
N LYS A 69 0.46 4.55 17.25
CA LYS A 69 -0.06 5.06 15.98
C LYS A 69 -0.38 6.56 16.04
N VAL A 70 -0.84 7.05 17.20
CA VAL A 70 -1.23 8.44 17.45
C VAL A 70 -0.02 9.32 17.74
N CYS A 71 0.63 9.16 18.91
CA CYS A 71 1.70 10.07 19.35
C CYS A 71 3.13 9.66 18.93
N LYS A 72 3.29 8.55 18.20
CA LYS A 72 4.58 8.01 17.69
C LYS A 72 5.64 7.64 18.74
N ARG A 73 5.33 7.77 20.03
CA ARG A 73 6.18 7.31 21.16
C ARG A 73 6.09 5.79 21.35
N ASN A 74 7.09 5.22 22.01
CA ASN A 74 7.13 3.77 22.26
C ASN A 74 6.01 3.33 23.22
N THR A 75 5.43 2.17 22.95
CA THR A 75 4.41 1.49 23.76
C THR A 75 4.49 -0.02 23.55
N LYS A 76 4.13 -0.78 24.58
CA LYS A 76 3.90 -2.23 24.50
C LYS A 76 2.41 -2.56 24.40
N ASN A 77 1.54 -1.58 24.60
CA ASN A 77 0.09 -1.75 24.55
C ASN A 77 -0.39 -1.82 23.11
N MET A 78 -1.25 -2.79 22.83
CA MET A 78 -1.73 -3.10 21.48
C MET A 78 -3.22 -3.47 21.52
N CYS A 79 -4.03 -2.83 20.68
CA CYS A 79 -5.42 -3.25 20.46
C CYS A 79 -5.40 -4.57 19.69
N LYS A 80 -5.98 -5.63 20.27
CA LYS A 80 -6.01 -6.97 19.64
C LYS A 80 -6.88 -7.03 18.39
N LYS A 81 -7.94 -6.21 18.35
CA LYS A 81 -8.92 -6.19 17.25
C LYS A 81 -8.40 -5.44 16.03
N CYS A 82 -7.86 -4.24 16.23
CA CYS A 82 -7.28 -3.43 15.15
C CYS A 82 -5.80 -3.75 14.86
N ASN A 83 -5.16 -4.61 15.65
CA ASN A 83 -3.72 -4.93 15.58
C ASN A 83 -2.82 -3.68 15.54
N VAL A 84 -3.17 -2.65 16.32
CA VAL A 84 -2.43 -1.38 16.39
C VAL A 84 -1.92 -1.10 17.79
N ARG A 85 -0.79 -0.40 17.85
CA ARG A 85 -0.16 0.02 19.09
C ARG A 85 -0.69 1.37 19.54
N LEU A 86 -1.23 1.46 20.75
CA LEU A 86 -1.87 2.67 21.28
C LEU A 86 -1.55 2.83 22.76
N HIS A 87 -1.32 4.05 23.24
CA HIS A 87 -1.24 4.31 24.67
C HIS A 87 -2.62 4.30 25.31
N ALA A 88 -2.70 3.77 26.52
CA ALA A 88 -3.86 3.81 27.40
C ALA A 88 -3.45 4.11 28.85
N GLU A 89 -2.25 4.67 29.02
CA GLU A 89 -1.74 5.12 30.31
C GLU A 89 -2.58 6.31 30.81
N ARG A 90 -2.74 6.47 32.14
CA ARG A 90 -3.37 7.66 32.73
C ARG A 90 -2.71 8.92 32.18
N GLY A 91 -3.49 9.76 31.49
CA GLY A 91 -3.03 11.00 30.86
C GLY A 91 -2.69 10.89 29.36
N LYS A 92 -2.73 9.70 28.73
CA LYS A 92 -2.58 9.54 27.27
C LYS A 92 -3.78 8.81 26.68
N GLN A 93 -4.73 9.57 26.14
CA GLN A 93 -5.96 9.06 25.51
C GLN A 93 -5.77 8.59 24.06
N CYS A 94 -4.60 8.07 23.69
CA CYS A 94 -4.34 7.63 22.31
C CYS A 94 -5.27 6.49 21.87
N PHE A 95 -5.68 5.64 22.80
CA PHE A 95 -6.65 4.58 22.53
C PHE A 95 -8.04 5.14 22.14
N GLU A 96 -8.56 6.09 22.90
CA GLU A 96 -9.85 6.74 22.63
C GLU A 96 -9.79 7.54 21.33
N ILE A 97 -8.77 8.38 21.16
CA ILE A 97 -8.56 9.18 19.95
C ILE A 97 -8.60 8.32 18.69
N TYR A 98 -7.97 7.14 18.72
CA TYR A 98 -7.91 6.27 17.54
C TYR A 98 -9.23 5.57 17.20
N HIS A 99 -10.06 5.23 18.20
CA HIS A 99 -11.31 4.50 18.01
C HIS A 99 -12.56 5.41 18.03
N GLN A 100 -12.44 6.68 18.40
CA GLN A 100 -13.57 7.62 18.51
C GLN A 100 -13.52 8.81 17.54
N GLN A 101 -12.35 9.19 16.97
CA GLN A 101 -12.30 10.29 15.98
C GLN A 101 -12.59 9.81 14.57
N LYS A 102 -13.80 10.09 14.08
CA LYS A 102 -14.19 9.93 12.67
C LYS A 102 -13.55 10.99 11.79
#